data_AF-A0A7X9GK05-F1
#
_entry.id   AF-A0A7X9GK05-F1
#
_cell.length_a   1.000
_cell.length_b   1.000
_cell.length_c   1.000
_cell.angle_alpha   90.00
_cell.angle_beta   90.00
_cell.angle_gamma   90.00
#
_symmetry.space_group_name_H-M   'P 1'
#
loop_
_entity.id
_entity.type
_entity.pdbx_description
1 polymer ?
#
loop_
_entity_poly.entity_id
_entity_poly.type
_entity_poly.pdbx_seq_one_letter_code
_entity_poly.pdbx_strand_id
1 'polypeptide(L)' 'RIFVGYDNRVLIPVSALLGSIFTLFCDLLARVIFAPYEIPVGIIMSFLGGPFFIYLLIKGNRGQLYD' A
#
# COMPACT_ATOMS: atom_id res chain seq x y z
N ARG A 1 5.75 10.38 -0.60
CA ARG A 1 6.16 11.40 0.38
C ARG A 1 7.53 11.08 0.98
N ILE A 2 7.72 9.90 1.58
CA ILE A 2 9.01 9.51 2.19
C ILE A 2 10.19 9.49 1.17
N PHE A 3 9.96 9.05 -0.08
CA PHE A 3 11.01 8.95 -1.11
C PHE A 3 11.10 10.12 -2.10
N VAL A 4 10.06 10.93 -2.24
CA VAL A 4 9.91 11.91 -3.36
C VAL A 4 9.80 13.35 -2.85
N GLY A 5 9.69 13.57 -1.54
CA GLY A 5 9.48 14.90 -0.96
C GLY A 5 8.00 15.35 -0.97
N TYR A 6 7.79 16.65 -0.76
CA TYR A 6 6.48 17.29 -0.64
C TYR A 6 5.93 17.83 -1.97
N ASP A 7 6.71 17.77 -3.05
CA ASP A 7 6.25 18.28 -4.34
C ASP A 7 5.18 17.35 -4.94
N ASN A 8 3.94 17.84 -4.91
CA ASN A 8 2.78 17.09 -5.38
C ASN A 8 2.85 16.79 -6.88
N ARG A 9 3.56 17.60 -7.67
CA ARG A 9 3.65 17.43 -9.13
C ARG A 9 4.39 16.16 -9.51
N VAL A 10 5.38 15.76 -8.70
CA VAL A 10 6.15 14.52 -8.87
C VAL A 10 5.54 13.39 -8.04
N LEU A 11 4.95 13.71 -6.89
CA LEU A 11 4.32 12.72 -6.02
C LEU A 11 3.16 11.98 -6.70
N ILE A 12 2.29 12.71 -7.40
CA ILE A 12 1.12 12.14 -8.07
C ILE A 12 1.51 11.06 -9.09
N PRO A 13 2.35 11.35 -10.12
CA PRO A 13 2.72 10.32 -11.09
C PRO A 13 3.47 9.15 -10.46
N VAL A 14 4.35 9.40 -9.50
CA VAL A 14 5.08 8.31 -8.82
C VAL A 14 4.16 7.44 -7.97
N SER A 15 3.19 8.04 -7.26
CA SER A 15 2.20 7.28 -6.49
C SER A 15 1.25 6.47 -7.38
N ALA A 16 0.89 6.99 -8.54
CA ALA A 16 0.08 6.26 -9.52
C ALA A 16 0.83 5.05 -10.10
N LEU A 17 2.11 5.22 -10.44
CA LEU A 17 2.96 4.13 -10.91
C LEU A 17 3.20 3.07 -9.83
N LEU A 18 3.56 3.48 -8.62
CA LEU A 18 3.76 2.53 -7.52
C LEU A 18 2.46 1.82 -7.12
N GLY A 19 1.35 2.55 -7.07
CA GLY A 19 0.03 2.00 -6.76
C GLY A 19 -0.42 0.98 -7.82
N SER A 20 -0.29 1.30 -9.10
CA SER A 20 -0.66 0.39 -10.19
C SER A 20 0.17 -0.89 -10.19
N ILE A 21 1.49 -0.79 -10.02
CA ILE A 21 2.38 -1.97 -9.92
C ILE A 21 1.97 -2.84 -8.72
N PHE A 22 1.72 -2.22 -7.56
CA PHE A 22 1.31 -2.94 -6.35
C PHE A 22 -0.04 -3.66 -6.53
N THR A 23 -1.02 -2.98 -7.12
CA THR A 23 -2.35 -3.57 -7.38
C THR A 23 -2.26 -4.73 -8.37
N LEU A 24 -1.49 -4.60 -9.46
CA LEU A 24 -1.26 -5.69 -10.41
C LEU A 24 -0.60 -6.89 -9.73
N PHE A 25 0.39 -6.66 -8.88
CA PHE A 25 1.05 -7.73 -8.14
C PHE A 25 0.07 -8.46 -7.20
N CYS A 26 -0.79 -7.73 -6.50
CA CYS A 26 -1.84 -8.32 -5.67
C CYS A 26 -2.86 -9.10 -6.49
N ASP A 27 -3.26 -8.60 -7.67
CA ASP A 27 -4.21 -9.29 -8.57
C ASP A 27 -3.64 -10.60 -9.09
N LEU A 28 -2.36 -10.61 -9.50
CA LEU A 28 -1.66 -11.81 -9.92
C LEU A 28 -1.56 -12.84 -8.79
N LEU A 29 -1.20 -12.41 -7.57
CA LEU A 29 -1.15 -13.29 -6.41
C LEU A 29 -2.53 -13.88 -6.07
N ALA A 30 -3.59 -13.06 -6.14
CA ALA A 30 -4.96 -13.53 -5.91
C ALA A 30 -5.35 -14.63 -6.90
N ARG A 31 -5.04 -14.44 -8.20
CA ARG A 31 -5.32 -15.42 -9.26
C ARG A 31 -4.50 -16.70 -9.12
N VAL A 32 -3.23 -16.59 -8.76
CA VAL A 32 -2.33 -17.75 -8.66
C VAL A 32 -2.62 -18.61 -7.45
N ILE A 33 -2.88 -18.01 -6.28
CA ILE A 33 -3.05 -18.74 -5.02
C ILE A 33 -4.42 -19.43 -4.96
N PHE A 34 -5.45 -18.84 -5.58
CA PHE A 34 -6.83 -19.27 -5.41
C PHE A 34 -7.49 -19.83 -6.67
N ALA A 35 -6.74 -20.11 -7.74
CA ALA A 35 -7.29 -20.80 -8.91
C ALA A 35 -7.97 -22.13 -8.50
N PRO A 36 -9.23 -22.41 -8.89
CA PRO A 36 -10.08 -21.77 -9.92
C PRO A 36 -11.07 -20.70 -9.42
N TYR A 37 -11.01 -20.30 -8.14
CA TYR A 37 -11.91 -19.34 -7.52
C TYR A 37 -11.38 -17.90 -7.66
N GLU A 38 -12.21 -17.00 -8.18
CA GLU A 38 -11.88 -15.58 -8.28
C GLU A 38 -12.19 -14.86 -6.96
N ILE A 39 -11.14 -14.58 -6.19
CA ILE A 39 -11.27 -13.85 -4.92
C ILE A 39 -11.06 -12.36 -5.18
N PRO A 40 -11.85 -11.45 -4.55
CA PRO A 40 -11.63 -10.03 -4.67
C PRO A 40 -10.20 -9.65 -4.24
N VAL A 41 -9.46 -8.99 -5.13
CA VAL A 41 -8.09 -8.48 -4.87
C VAL A 41 -8.02 -7.62 -3.60
N GLY A 42 -9.14 -6.97 -3.25
CA GLY A 42 -9.29 -6.21 -2.01
C GLY A 42 -9.00 -7.00 -0.74
N ILE A 43 -9.24 -8.31 -0.70
CA ILE A 43 -8.94 -9.16 0.46
C ILE A 43 -7.43 -9.28 0.66
N ILE A 44 -6.68 -9.58 -0.41
CA ILE A 44 -5.21 -9.62 -0.39
C ILE A 44 -4.64 -8.25 -0.04
N MET A 45 -5.15 -7.18 -0.67
CA MET A 45 -4.73 -5.82 -0.36
C MET A 45 -5.01 -5.42 1.08
N SER A 46 -6.14 -5.83 1.65
CA SER A 46 -6.48 -5.53 3.06
C SER A 46 -5.60 -6.32 4.03
N PHE A 47 -5.27 -7.56 3.69
CA PHE A 47 -4.37 -8.39 4.48
C PHE A 47 -2.94 -7.83 4.53
N LEU A 48 -2.46 -7.24 3.43
CA LEU A 48 -1.15 -6.56 3.39
C LEU A 48 -1.21 -5.13 3.95
N GLY A 49 -2.29 -4.41 3.64
CA GLY A 49 -2.48 -3.01 4.01
C GLY A 49 -2.77 -2.82 5.49
N GLY A 50 -3.50 -3.73 6.12
CA GLY A 50 -3.79 -3.72 7.56
C GLY A 50 -2.54 -3.65 8.44
N PRO A 51 -1.60 -4.61 8.35
CA PRO A 51 -0.36 -4.56 9.13
C PRO A 51 0.52 -3.38 8.74
N PHE A 52 0.54 -2.96 7.46
CA PHE A 52 1.25 -1.75 7.05
C PHE A 52 0.68 -0.48 7.69
N PHE A 53 -0.65 -0.39 7.79
CA PHE A 53 -1.33 0.74 8.42
C PHE A 53 -1.07 0.78 9.93
N ILE A 54 -1.13 -0.38 10.61
CA ILE A 54 -0.75 -0.49 12.03
C ILE A 54 0.71 -0.08 12.24
N TYR A 55 1.62 -0.54 11.39
CA TYR A 55 3.02 -0.13 11.43
C TYR A 55 3.18 1.39 11.30
N LEU A 56 2.47 2.02 10.37
CA LEU A 56 2.47 3.47 10.21
C LEU A 56 1.92 4.19 11.44
N LEU A 57 0.85 3.68 12.06
CA LEU A 57 0.25 4.26 13.27
C LEU A 57 1.24 4.23 14.44
N ILE A 58 1.89 3.08 14.68
CA ILE A 58 2.91 2.94 15.73
C ILE A 58 4.11 3.86 15.47
N LYS A 59 4.51 4.00 14.19
CA LYS A 59 5.62 4.88 13.81
C LYS A 59 5.27 6.37 13.96
N GLY A 60 4.04 6.77 13.62
CA GLY A 60 3.55 8.15 13.70
C GLY A 60 3.43 8.65 15.14
N ASN A 61 3.09 7.77 16.09
CA ASN A 61 2.97 8.11 17.51
C ASN A 61 4.30 8.46 18.20
N ARG A 62 5.46 8.24 17.57
CA ARG A 62 6.77 8.68 18.12
C ARG A 62 7.09 10.16 17.87
N GLY A 63 6.28 10.88 17.09
CA GLY A 63 6.51 12.29 16.76
C GLY A 63 5.79 13.31 17.65
N GLN A 64 4.86 12.88 18.52
CA GLN A 64 3.99 13.80 19.29
C GLN A 64 4.33 13.90 20.78
N LEU A 65 5.44 13.30 21.24
CA LEU A 65 5.90 13.46 22.64
C LEU A 65 6.93 14.58 22.82
N TYR A 66 7.12 15.44 21.80
CA TYR A 66 8.06 16.56 21.85
C TYR A 66 7.49 17.93 21.46
N ASP A 67 6.17 18.10 21.55
CA ASP A 67 5.51 19.42 21.56
C ASP A 67 4.54 19.52 22.74
#